data_AF-A0A819K2S8-F1
#
_entry.id   AF-A0A819K2S8-F1
#
_cell.length_a   1.000
_cell.length_b   1.000
_cell.length_c   1.000
_cell.angle_alpha   90.00
_cell.angle_beta   90.00
_cell.angle_gamma   90.00
#
_symmetry.space_group_name_H-M   'P 1'
#
loop_
_entity.id
_entity.type
_entity.pdbx_description
1 polymer ?
#
loop_
_entity_poly.entity_id
_entity_poly.type
_entity_poly.pdbx_seq_one_letter_code
_entity_poly.pdbx_strand_id
1 'polypeptide(L)'
;MAATRAAESPEQMSSRLVGQCTRQAASRAVEAPEEARARHDDDRARHVASRAAESPKQRSSRLAGQCTRQAASRAVEAPEEAQTRHDDDRARHVVSRAAESVEQRSNRLAGQRTRQAASRAIEAPEQAQARRDEDRVRHAVSRADESPEQRRSRSEDQRRRQAASRAAQWTFMEGEAFRYDPTKSYDSHAQLCIGRMTDVCAQCKAYKWPGEAPGMCCSNGK
;
A
#
# COMPACT_ATOMS: atom_id res chain seq x y z
N MET A 1 -2.40 61.91 20.28
CA MET A 1 -2.54 60.50 20.75
C MET A 1 -1.28 59.65 20.60
N ALA A 2 -0.46 59.78 19.54
CA ALA A 2 0.79 59.02 19.43
C ALA A 2 1.88 59.51 20.42
N ALA A 3 2.02 60.83 20.57
CA ALA A 3 2.98 61.44 21.51
C ALA A 3 2.67 61.13 22.99
N THR A 4 1.40 60.98 23.36
CA THR A 4 0.97 60.64 24.74
C THR A 4 1.22 59.17 25.07
N ARG A 5 1.17 58.27 24.07
CA ARG A 5 1.47 56.83 24.25
C ARG A 5 2.96 56.55 24.43
N ALA A 6 3.82 57.36 23.81
CA ALA A 6 5.27 57.24 23.93
C ALA A 6 5.81 57.64 25.32
N ALA A 7 5.03 58.42 26.09
CA ALA A 7 5.36 58.85 27.44
C ALA A 7 4.65 58.03 28.54
N GLU A 8 3.91 56.97 28.18
CA GLU A 8 3.22 56.11 29.15
C GLU A 8 4.22 55.27 29.95
N SER A 9 4.08 55.26 31.27
CA SER A 9 4.72 54.26 32.13
C SER A 9 4.19 52.85 31.82
N PRO A 10 4.98 51.77 32.01
CA PRO A 10 4.51 50.39 31.89
C PRO A 10 3.20 50.11 32.66
N GLU A 11 3.01 50.71 33.83
CA GLU A 11 1.79 50.55 34.64
C GLU A 11 0.58 51.24 34.02
N GLN A 12 0.78 52.45 33.49
CA GLN A 12 -0.25 53.21 32.79
C GLN A 12 -0.66 52.51 31.48
N MET A 13 0.32 51.95 30.76
CA MET A 13 0.09 51.12 29.58
C MET A 13 -0.70 49.86 29.93
N SER A 14 -0.32 49.16 31.01
CA SER A 14 -1.03 47.97 31.50
C SER A 14 -2.48 48.28 31.84
N SER A 15 -2.72 49.32 32.66
CA SER A 15 -4.06 49.76 33.05
C SER A 15 -4.93 50.12 31.84
N ARG A 16 -4.36 50.82 30.85
CA ARG A 16 -5.06 51.14 29.59
C ARG A 16 -5.42 49.88 28.80
N LEU A 17 -4.51 48.92 28.66
CA LEU A 17 -4.74 47.67 27.94
C LEU A 17 -5.81 46.82 28.63
N VAL A 18 -5.77 46.70 29.96
CA VAL A 18 -6.80 46.02 30.75
C VAL A 18 -8.16 46.70 30.57
N GLY A 19 -8.20 48.03 30.61
CA GLY A 19 -9.42 48.81 30.32
C GLY A 19 -9.96 48.59 28.91
N GLN A 20 -9.09 48.40 27.92
CA GLN A 20 -9.50 48.08 26.55
C GLN A 20 -10.05 46.65 26.44
N CYS A 21 -9.38 45.67 27.05
CA CYS A 21 -9.82 44.27 27.07
C CYS A 21 -11.19 44.12 27.75
N THR A 22 -11.40 44.78 28.89
CA THR A 22 -12.68 44.72 29.62
C THR A 22 -13.84 45.29 28.80
N ARG A 23 -13.66 46.47 28.18
CA ARG A 23 -14.69 47.05 27.29
C ARG A 23 -14.99 46.16 26.10
N GLN A 24 -13.96 45.57 25.48
CA GLN A 24 -14.13 44.66 24.36
C GLN A 24 -14.83 43.34 24.76
N ALA A 25 -14.55 42.82 25.96
CA ALA A 25 -15.25 41.66 26.49
C ALA A 25 -16.74 41.96 26.72
N ALA A 26 -17.03 43.11 27.33
CA ALA A 26 -18.41 43.56 27.56
C ALA A 26 -19.18 43.72 26.24
N SER A 27 -18.58 44.30 25.20
CA SER A 27 -19.23 44.44 23.89
C SER A 27 -19.49 43.09 23.21
N ARG A 28 -18.59 42.11 23.36
CA ARG A 28 -18.77 40.76 22.83
C ARG A 28 -19.83 39.96 23.58
N ALA A 29 -20.02 40.21 24.87
CA ALA A 29 -20.98 39.49 25.70
C ALA A 29 -22.44 39.82 25.38
N VAL A 30 -22.69 41.03 24.87
CA VAL A 30 -24.05 41.50 24.51
C VAL A 30 -24.34 41.42 23.01
N GLU A 31 -23.42 40.85 22.24
CA GLU A 31 -23.50 40.84 20.79
C GLU A 31 -24.57 39.88 20.26
N ALA A 32 -25.28 40.30 19.22
CA ALA A 32 -26.26 39.45 18.56
C ALA A 32 -25.56 38.29 17.78
N PRO A 33 -26.19 37.11 17.65
CA PRO A 33 -25.57 35.98 16.95
C PRO A 33 -25.18 36.27 15.49
N GLU A 34 -25.93 37.12 14.79
CA GLU A 34 -25.63 37.50 13.39
C GLU A 34 -24.41 38.42 13.30
N GLU A 35 -24.30 39.39 14.20
CA GLU A 35 -23.14 40.27 14.31
C GLU A 35 -21.88 39.46 14.66
N ALA A 36 -22.01 38.51 15.60
CA ALA A 36 -20.91 37.63 15.98
C ALA A 36 -20.44 36.77 14.79
N ARG A 37 -21.37 36.25 13.99
CA ARG A 37 -21.05 35.50 12.76
C ARG A 37 -20.33 36.39 11.75
N ALA A 38 -20.83 37.59 11.48
CA ALA A 38 -20.19 38.54 10.57
C ALA A 38 -18.76 38.88 11.02
N ARG A 39 -18.55 39.13 12.32
CA ARG A 39 -17.20 39.35 12.87
C ARG A 39 -16.28 38.14 12.69
N HIS A 40 -16.79 36.93 12.93
CA HIS A 40 -16.00 35.71 12.74
C HIS A 40 -15.67 35.45 11.26
N ASP A 41 -16.58 35.77 10.35
CA ASP A 41 -16.34 35.69 8.91
C ASP A 41 -15.26 36.68 8.45
N ASP A 42 -15.33 37.91 8.96
CA ASP A 42 -14.30 38.94 8.75
C ASP A 42 -12.94 38.53 9.34
N ASP A 43 -12.91 37.97 10.55
CA ASP A 43 -11.70 37.41 11.16
C ASP A 43 -11.12 36.27 10.32
N ARG A 44 -11.98 35.37 9.80
CA ARG A 44 -11.56 34.28 8.92
C ARG A 44 -10.96 34.83 7.63
N ALA A 45 -11.59 35.83 7.01
CA ALA A 45 -11.09 36.48 5.80
C ALA A 45 -9.72 37.15 6.03
N ARG A 46 -9.57 37.90 7.13
CA ARG A 46 -8.28 38.48 7.54
C ARG A 46 -7.20 37.43 7.75
N HIS A 47 -7.53 36.33 8.43
CA HIS A 47 -6.58 35.24 8.65
C HIS A 47 -6.16 34.54 7.35
N VAL A 48 -7.10 34.33 6.42
CA VAL A 48 -6.78 33.76 5.10
C VAL A 48 -5.86 34.69 4.32
N ALA A 49 -6.17 35.98 4.26
CA ALA A 49 -5.33 36.98 3.59
C ALA A 49 -3.93 37.05 4.21
N SER A 50 -3.84 37.07 5.55
CA SER A 50 -2.55 37.06 6.26
C SER A 50 -1.74 35.79 5.95
N ARG A 51 -2.36 34.61 5.92
CA ARG A 51 -1.69 33.35 5.56
C ARG A 51 -1.23 33.32 4.10
N ALA A 52 -1.99 33.92 3.19
CA ALA A 52 -1.63 34.02 1.78
C ALA A 52 -0.44 34.95 1.55
N ALA A 53 -0.30 35.98 2.39
CA ALA A 53 0.82 36.92 2.35
C ALA A 53 2.09 36.42 3.09
N GLU A 54 2.06 35.25 3.73
CA GLU A 54 3.21 34.72 4.46
C GLU A 54 4.37 34.37 3.52
N SER A 55 5.57 34.85 3.86
CA SER A 55 6.80 34.33 3.24
C SER A 55 7.05 32.87 3.65
N PRO A 56 7.86 32.11 2.88
CA PRO A 56 8.22 30.73 3.23
C PRO A 56 8.83 30.58 4.64
N LYS A 57 9.64 31.56 5.08
CA LYS A 57 10.26 31.56 6.42
C LYS A 57 9.26 31.84 7.53
N GLN A 58 8.30 32.74 7.31
CA GLN A 58 7.22 32.99 8.26
C GLN A 58 6.31 31.77 8.38
N ARG A 59 5.97 31.15 7.24
CA ARG A 59 5.19 29.91 7.18
C ARG A 59 5.87 28.78 7.94
N SER A 60 7.17 28.56 7.72
CA SER A 60 7.91 27.50 8.41
C SER A 60 7.97 27.73 9.92
N SER A 61 8.23 28.98 10.36
CA SER A 61 8.22 29.35 11.78
C SER A 61 6.85 29.12 12.42
N ARG A 62 5.76 29.55 11.75
CA ARG A 62 4.38 29.31 12.23
C ARG A 62 4.06 27.83 12.37
N LEU A 63 4.41 27.02 11.36
CA LEU A 63 4.18 25.57 11.38
C LEU A 63 5.02 24.90 12.48
N ALA A 64 6.29 25.28 12.65
CA ALA A 64 7.15 24.79 13.73
C ALA A 64 6.56 25.12 15.12
N GLY A 65 6.08 26.34 15.32
CA GLY A 65 5.39 26.73 16.55
C GLY A 65 4.10 25.94 16.78
N GLN A 66 3.35 25.64 15.71
CA GLN A 66 2.15 24.79 15.80
C GLN A 66 2.51 23.35 16.19
N CYS A 67 3.52 22.75 15.56
CA CYS A 67 4.02 21.42 15.91
C CYS A 67 4.46 21.37 17.38
N THR A 68 5.17 22.40 17.85
CA THR A 68 5.65 22.48 19.24
C THR A 68 4.49 22.51 20.23
N ARG A 69 3.48 23.36 19.99
CA ARG A 69 2.30 23.42 20.85
C ARG A 69 1.52 22.10 20.84
N GLN A 70 1.34 21.49 19.68
CA GLN A 70 0.64 20.21 19.58
C GLN A 70 1.39 19.09 20.29
N ALA A 71 2.72 19.04 20.16
CA ALA A 71 3.55 18.08 20.88
C ALA A 71 3.46 18.29 22.40
N ALA A 72 3.50 19.54 22.87
CA ALA A 72 3.34 19.86 24.28
C ALA A 72 1.96 19.42 24.82
N SER A 73 0.88 19.70 24.08
CA SER A 73 -0.47 19.22 24.45
C SER A 73 -0.55 17.69 24.51
N ARG A 74 0.06 16.97 23.55
CA ARG A 74 0.08 15.50 23.56
C ARG A 74 0.94 14.92 24.68
N ALA A 75 1.99 15.62 25.11
CA ALA A 75 2.87 15.14 26.17
C ALA A 75 2.21 15.15 27.57
N VAL A 76 1.21 16.02 27.76
CA VAL A 76 0.46 16.14 29.02
C VAL A 76 -0.93 15.51 28.94
N GLU A 77 -1.26 14.85 27.82
CA GLU A 77 -2.56 14.23 27.57
C GLU A 77 -2.78 13.04 28.50
N ALA A 78 -3.97 12.94 29.11
CA ALA A 78 -4.32 11.81 29.94
C ALA A 78 -4.50 10.53 29.08
N PRO A 79 -4.27 9.32 29.61
CA PRO A 79 -4.41 8.09 28.84
C PRO A 79 -5.80 7.88 28.23
N GLU A 80 -6.87 8.26 28.95
CA GLU A 80 -8.25 8.16 28.46
C GLU A 80 -8.49 9.13 27.28
N GLU A 81 -8.04 10.38 27.41
CA GLU A 81 -8.11 11.37 26.33
C GLU A 81 -7.31 10.90 25.10
N ALA A 82 -6.10 10.37 25.30
CA ALA A 82 -5.29 9.82 24.22
C ALA A 82 -6.00 8.65 23.51
N GLN A 83 -6.69 7.78 24.27
CA GLN A 83 -7.45 6.67 23.71
C GLN A 83 -8.62 7.19 22.85
N THR A 84 -9.42 8.13 23.36
CA THR A 84 -10.52 8.74 22.57
C THR A 84 -10.00 9.38 21.28
N ARG A 85 -8.88 10.12 21.33
CA ARG A 85 -8.23 10.67 20.14
C ARG A 85 -7.82 9.59 19.14
N HIS A 86 -7.27 8.48 19.60
CA HIS A 86 -6.88 7.35 18.74
C HIS A 86 -8.08 6.66 18.10
N ASP A 87 -9.19 6.53 18.82
CA ASP A 87 -10.43 5.95 18.31
C ASP A 87 -11.10 6.87 17.28
N ASP A 88 -11.11 8.17 17.54
CA ASP A 88 -11.55 9.18 16.58
C ASP A 88 -10.69 9.20 15.30
N ASP A 89 -9.36 9.11 15.45
CA ASP A 89 -8.44 9.00 14.31
C ASP A 89 -8.71 7.74 13.49
N ARG A 90 -8.96 6.60 14.17
CA ARG A 90 -9.33 5.34 13.51
C ARG A 90 -10.64 5.48 12.75
N ALA A 91 -11.66 6.07 13.35
CA ALA A 91 -12.95 6.30 12.73
C ALA A 91 -12.84 7.20 11.49
N ARG A 92 -12.13 8.34 11.59
CA ARG A 92 -11.85 9.23 10.46
C ARG A 92 -11.16 8.50 9.32
N HIS A 93 -10.18 7.66 9.63
CA HIS A 93 -9.43 6.93 8.61
C HIS A 93 -10.26 5.81 7.97
N VAL A 94 -11.17 5.15 8.70
CA VAL A 94 -12.13 4.21 8.11
C VAL A 94 -13.04 4.92 7.11
N VAL A 95 -13.62 6.07 7.50
CA VAL A 95 -14.46 6.88 6.61
C VAL A 95 -13.69 7.34 5.39
N SER A 96 -12.47 7.85 5.58
CA SER A 96 -11.61 8.28 4.47
C SER A 96 -11.30 7.14 3.50
N ARG A 97 -11.02 5.92 4.01
CA ARG A 97 -10.75 4.74 3.17
C ARG A 97 -11.98 4.27 2.41
N ALA A 98 -13.16 4.35 3.03
CA ALA A 98 -14.42 3.99 2.37
C ALA A 98 -14.78 4.97 1.24
N ALA A 99 -14.37 6.24 1.36
CA ALA A 99 -14.58 7.27 0.35
C ALA A 99 -13.49 7.31 -0.75
N GLU A 100 -12.44 6.48 -0.66
CA GLU A 100 -11.38 6.45 -1.68
C GLU A 100 -11.93 6.03 -3.04
N SER A 101 -11.53 6.77 -4.09
CA SER A 101 -11.72 6.30 -5.46
C SER A 101 -10.83 5.08 -5.73
N VAL A 102 -11.16 4.31 -6.79
CA VAL A 102 -10.36 3.15 -7.21
C VAL A 102 -8.91 3.56 -7.49
N GLU A 103 -8.70 4.72 -8.11
CA GLU A 103 -7.38 5.24 -8.44
C GLU A 103 -6.59 5.64 -7.17
N GLN A 104 -7.24 6.32 -6.23
CA GLN A 104 -6.62 6.66 -4.94
C GLN A 104 -6.23 5.40 -4.17
N ARG A 105 -7.12 4.39 -4.13
CA ARG A 105 -6.84 3.09 -3.52
C ARG A 105 -5.67 2.38 -4.19
N SER A 106 -5.63 2.37 -5.52
CA SER A 106 -4.54 1.78 -6.31
C SER A 106 -3.19 2.43 -5.95
N ASN A 107 -3.13 3.76 -6.00
CA ASN A 107 -1.93 4.52 -5.68
C ASN A 107 -1.47 4.31 -4.23
N ARG A 108 -2.39 4.27 -3.26
CA ARG A 108 -2.07 3.97 -1.86
C ARG A 108 -1.48 2.57 -1.70
N LEU A 109 -2.07 1.56 -2.33
CA LEU A 109 -1.58 0.19 -2.28
C LEU A 109 -0.23 0.04 -2.99
N ALA A 110 -0.04 0.70 -4.13
CA ALA A 110 1.26 0.74 -4.83
C ALA A 110 2.34 1.35 -3.94
N GLY A 111 2.08 2.53 -3.34
CA GLY A 111 3.00 3.18 -2.42
C GLY A 111 3.29 2.35 -1.15
N GLN A 112 2.33 1.55 -0.68
CA GLN A 112 2.56 0.59 0.41
C GLN A 112 3.50 -0.53 -0.02
N ARG A 113 3.30 -1.12 -1.21
CA ARG A 113 4.18 -2.16 -1.75
C ARG A 113 5.61 -1.65 -1.93
N THR A 114 5.79 -0.45 -2.48
CA THR A 114 7.11 0.16 -2.67
C THR A 114 7.83 0.39 -1.35
N ARG A 115 7.15 0.96 -0.34
CA ARG A 115 7.75 1.17 0.99
C ARG A 115 8.11 -0.15 1.67
N GLN A 116 7.26 -1.16 1.54
CA GLN A 116 7.56 -2.48 2.09
C GLN A 116 8.76 -3.11 1.37
N ALA A 117 8.81 -3.09 0.04
CA ALA A 117 9.94 -3.60 -0.73
C ALA A 117 11.25 -2.90 -0.37
N ALA A 118 11.24 -1.57 -0.27
CA ALA A 118 12.40 -0.79 0.16
C ALA A 118 12.87 -1.18 1.57
N SER A 119 11.94 -1.32 2.52
CA SER A 119 12.26 -1.77 3.89
C SER A 119 12.84 -3.19 3.91
N ARG A 120 12.36 -4.11 3.06
CA ARG A 120 12.92 -5.47 2.94
C ARG A 120 14.30 -5.48 2.29
N ALA A 121 14.58 -4.55 1.38
CA ALA A 121 15.86 -4.50 0.66
C ALA A 121 17.04 -4.08 1.56
N ILE A 122 16.78 -3.27 2.58
CA ILE A 122 17.80 -2.76 3.52
C ILE A 122 17.87 -3.57 4.82
N GLU A 123 17.10 -4.64 4.93
CA GLU A 123 16.94 -5.40 6.17
C GLU A 123 18.20 -6.22 6.48
N ALA A 124 18.62 -6.22 7.74
CA ALA A 124 19.72 -7.05 8.21
C ALA A 124 19.34 -8.55 8.16
N PRO A 125 20.31 -9.47 7.96
CA PRO A 125 20.02 -10.91 7.86
C PRO A 125 19.31 -11.48 9.09
N GLU A 126 19.67 -11.02 10.30
CA GLU A 126 19.02 -11.43 11.55
C GLU A 126 17.55 -10.99 11.62
N GLN A 127 17.26 -9.76 11.23
CA GLN A 127 15.89 -9.23 11.16
C GLN A 127 15.06 -10.00 10.12
N ALA A 128 15.66 -10.28 8.96
CA ALA A 128 15.02 -11.06 7.91
C ALA A 128 14.71 -12.49 8.36
N GLN A 129 15.58 -13.10 9.17
CA GLN A 129 15.38 -14.42 9.74
C GLN A 129 14.26 -14.40 10.79
N ALA A 130 14.32 -13.48 11.76
CA ALA A 130 13.28 -13.30 12.78
C ALA A 130 11.89 -13.14 12.15
N ARG A 131 11.77 -12.30 11.11
CA ARG A 131 10.50 -12.13 10.37
C ARG A 131 10.02 -13.42 9.72
N ARG A 132 10.91 -14.21 9.11
CA ARG A 132 10.54 -15.51 8.49
C ARG A 132 10.07 -16.51 9.53
N ASP A 133 10.67 -16.51 10.71
CA ASP A 133 10.28 -17.38 11.81
C ASP A 133 8.92 -16.96 12.39
N GLU A 134 8.68 -15.66 12.56
CA GLU A 134 7.36 -15.12 12.91
C GLU A 134 6.29 -15.45 11.86
N ASP A 135 6.60 -15.28 10.57
CA ASP A 135 5.70 -15.66 9.46
C ASP A 135 5.38 -17.17 9.52
N ARG A 136 6.37 -18.02 9.81
CA ARG A 136 6.19 -19.46 9.97
C ARG A 136 5.24 -19.80 11.13
N VAL A 137 5.43 -19.18 12.29
CA VAL A 137 4.56 -19.36 13.46
C VAL A 137 3.14 -18.90 13.14
N ARG A 138 2.96 -17.72 12.55
CA ARG A 138 1.65 -17.20 12.14
C ARG A 138 0.93 -18.14 11.17
N HIS A 139 1.65 -18.68 10.18
CA HIS A 139 1.07 -19.67 9.26
C HIS A 139 0.72 -21.00 9.95
N ALA A 140 1.52 -21.46 10.91
CA ALA A 140 1.23 -22.68 11.66
C ALA A 140 -0.04 -22.53 12.50
N VAL A 141 -0.18 -21.41 13.23
CA VAL A 141 -1.38 -21.08 14.02
C VAL A 141 -2.60 -20.98 13.11
N SER A 142 -2.52 -20.21 12.02
CA SER A 142 -3.62 -20.08 11.07
C SER A 142 -4.05 -21.43 10.48
N ARG A 143 -3.11 -22.37 10.25
CA ARG A 143 -3.44 -23.73 9.76
C ARG A 143 -4.07 -24.61 10.83
N ALA A 144 -3.71 -24.43 12.10
CA ALA A 144 -4.32 -25.14 13.22
C ALA A 144 -5.77 -24.71 13.41
N ASP A 145 -6.05 -23.42 13.21
CA ASP A 145 -7.38 -22.81 13.35
C ASP A 145 -8.26 -22.93 12.08
N GLU A 146 -7.76 -23.54 11.00
CA GLU A 146 -8.52 -23.74 9.75
C GLU A 146 -9.76 -24.62 10.00
N SER A 147 -10.93 -24.16 9.55
CA SER A 147 -12.12 -25.00 9.48
C SER A 147 -11.93 -26.16 8.49
N PRO A 148 -12.71 -27.26 8.60
CA PRO A 148 -12.65 -28.36 7.64
C PRO A 148 -12.88 -27.91 6.18
N GLU A 149 -13.78 -26.96 5.95
CA GLU A 149 -14.09 -26.39 4.63
C GLU A 149 -12.91 -25.60 4.08
N GLN A 150 -12.30 -24.75 4.91
CA GLN A 150 -11.11 -23.97 4.54
C GLN A 150 -9.94 -24.91 4.19
N ARG A 151 -9.75 -25.97 4.98
CA ARG A 151 -8.74 -27.00 4.75
C ARG A 151 -8.97 -27.75 3.43
N ARG A 152 -10.22 -28.14 3.13
CA ARG A 152 -10.59 -28.78 1.86
C ARG A 152 -10.30 -27.86 0.67
N SER A 153 -10.79 -26.62 0.71
CA SER A 153 -10.57 -25.62 -0.34
C SER A 153 -9.08 -25.36 -0.60
N ARG A 154 -8.27 -25.16 0.46
CA ARG A 154 -6.82 -25.01 0.34
C ARG A 154 -6.16 -26.23 -0.31
N SER A 155 -6.60 -27.44 0.05
CA SER A 155 -6.03 -28.68 -0.48
C SER A 155 -6.38 -28.87 -1.97
N GLU A 156 -7.60 -28.51 -2.37
CA GLU A 156 -8.02 -28.49 -3.78
C GLU A 156 -7.23 -27.46 -4.59
N ASP A 157 -7.07 -26.24 -4.07
CA ASP A 157 -6.25 -25.21 -4.68
C ASP A 157 -4.80 -25.66 -4.85
N GLN A 158 -4.24 -26.34 -3.84
CA GLN A 158 -2.90 -26.90 -3.91
C GLN A 158 -2.80 -27.97 -5.00
N ARG A 159 -3.77 -28.90 -5.07
CA ARG A 159 -3.84 -29.91 -6.13
C ARG A 159 -3.94 -29.27 -7.51
N ARG A 160 -4.80 -28.26 -7.68
CA ARG A 160 -4.95 -27.52 -8.94
C ARG A 160 -3.65 -26.85 -9.37
N ARG A 161 -2.96 -26.17 -8.45
CA ARG A 161 -1.65 -25.53 -8.72
C ARG A 161 -0.58 -26.56 -9.08
N GLN A 162 -0.53 -27.70 -8.39
CA GLN A 162 0.41 -28.77 -8.71
C GLN A 162 0.14 -29.38 -10.09
N ALA A 163 -1.13 -29.64 -10.42
CA ALA A 163 -1.52 -30.13 -11.74
C ALA A 163 -1.15 -29.13 -12.85
N ALA A 164 -1.45 -27.83 -12.66
CA ALA A 164 -1.08 -26.78 -13.60
C ALA A 164 0.44 -26.65 -13.75
N SER A 165 1.20 -26.72 -12.66
CA SER A 165 2.67 -26.67 -12.69
C SER A 165 3.26 -27.87 -13.43
N ARG A 166 2.73 -29.07 -13.22
CA ARG A 166 3.13 -30.26 -13.98
C ARG A 166 2.84 -30.05 -15.45
N ALA A 167 1.62 -29.65 -15.81
CA ALA A 167 1.24 -29.37 -17.20
C ALA A 167 2.15 -28.30 -17.86
N ALA A 168 2.53 -27.25 -17.13
CA ALA A 168 3.44 -26.20 -17.63
C ALA A 168 4.88 -26.70 -17.83
N GLN A 169 5.35 -27.67 -17.04
CA GLN A 169 6.66 -28.30 -17.26
C GLN A 169 6.76 -28.99 -18.63
N TRP A 170 5.62 -29.38 -19.21
CA TRP A 170 5.51 -30.07 -20.49
C TRP A 170 5.35 -29.14 -21.70
N THR A 171 5.40 -27.82 -21.57
CA THR A 171 5.14 -26.88 -22.69
C THR A 171 6.34 -26.58 -23.60
N PHE A 172 7.54 -27.04 -23.26
CA PHE A 172 8.76 -26.78 -24.04
C PHE A 172 9.45 -28.11 -24.40
N MET A 173 9.08 -28.68 -25.56
CA MET A 173 9.67 -29.91 -26.11
C MET A 173 10.67 -29.65 -27.25
N GLU A 174 11.04 -28.39 -27.48
CA GLU A 174 11.97 -28.02 -28.55
C GLU A 174 13.34 -28.67 -28.31
N GLY A 175 13.73 -29.59 -29.20
CA GLY A 175 14.99 -30.34 -29.11
C GLY A 175 14.98 -31.56 -28.17
N GLU A 176 13.88 -31.86 -27.46
CA GLU A 176 13.80 -33.04 -26.57
C GLU A 176 13.91 -34.37 -27.33
N ALA A 177 13.54 -34.41 -28.62
CA ALA A 177 13.73 -35.58 -29.48
C ALA A 177 15.21 -36.00 -29.64
N PHE A 178 16.15 -35.05 -29.50
CA PHE A 178 17.59 -35.31 -29.59
C PHE A 178 18.23 -35.66 -28.25
N ARG A 179 17.49 -35.56 -27.14
CA ARG A 179 17.94 -35.87 -25.78
C ARG A 179 16.97 -36.83 -25.12
N TYR A 180 17.01 -38.09 -25.56
CA TYR A 180 16.19 -39.14 -24.97
C TYR A 180 16.56 -39.36 -23.50
N ASP A 181 15.59 -39.19 -22.61
CA ASP A 181 15.70 -39.48 -21.18
C ASP A 181 14.77 -40.65 -20.83
N PRO A 182 15.30 -41.86 -20.58
CA PRO A 182 14.50 -43.05 -20.33
C PRO A 182 13.68 -42.99 -19.04
N THR A 183 13.89 -42.00 -18.17
CA THR A 183 13.08 -41.79 -16.96
C THR A 183 11.77 -41.07 -17.25
N LYS A 184 11.60 -40.53 -18.46
CA LYS A 184 10.38 -39.85 -18.91
C LYS A 184 9.46 -40.80 -19.66
N SER A 185 8.18 -40.84 -19.27
CA SER A 185 7.11 -41.53 -20.02
C SER A 185 6.64 -40.62 -21.16
N TYR A 186 7.26 -40.77 -22.33
CA TYR A 186 6.91 -40.02 -23.55
C TYR A 186 5.59 -40.48 -24.18
N ASP A 187 5.17 -41.72 -23.90
CA ASP A 187 3.96 -42.37 -24.42
C ASP A 187 2.65 -41.73 -23.90
N SER A 188 2.70 -41.10 -22.74
CA SER A 188 1.53 -40.49 -22.08
C SER A 188 1.33 -39.01 -22.40
N HIS A 189 2.16 -38.44 -23.28
CA HIS A 189 2.18 -37.00 -23.52
C HIS A 189 1.14 -36.55 -24.56
N ALA A 190 0.28 -35.61 -24.16
CA ALA A 190 -0.86 -35.15 -24.97
C ALA A 190 -0.49 -34.55 -26.34
N GLN A 191 0.74 -34.04 -26.51
CA GLN A 191 1.23 -33.51 -27.80
C GLN A 191 2.14 -34.48 -28.58
N LEU A 192 2.56 -35.62 -27.99
CA LEU A 192 3.33 -36.66 -28.69
C LEU A 192 2.36 -37.64 -29.37
N CYS A 193 1.73 -37.19 -30.44
CA CYS A 193 0.99 -38.07 -31.33
C CYS A 193 1.89 -38.53 -32.48
N ILE A 194 2.80 -39.47 -32.20
CA ILE A 194 3.69 -40.04 -33.24
C ILE A 194 2.87 -40.91 -34.23
N GLY A 195 1.75 -41.50 -33.77
CA GLY A 195 0.85 -42.30 -34.60
C GLY A 195 1.41 -43.68 -34.99
N ARG A 196 0.67 -44.42 -35.82
CA ARG A 196 1.13 -45.70 -36.39
C ARG A 196 1.97 -45.45 -37.64
N MET A 197 2.96 -46.31 -37.90
CA MET A 197 3.76 -46.27 -39.13
C MET A 197 2.92 -46.80 -40.30
N THR A 198 2.12 -45.94 -40.91
CA THR A 198 1.21 -46.30 -42.01
C THR A 198 1.75 -45.91 -43.38
N ASP A 199 2.71 -44.98 -43.42
CA ASP A 199 3.25 -44.48 -44.68
C ASP A 199 4.40 -45.35 -45.12
N VAL A 200 4.57 -45.55 -46.43
CA VAL A 200 5.69 -46.33 -46.97
C VAL A 200 6.74 -45.38 -47.55
N CYS A 201 7.99 -45.53 -47.14
CA CYS A 201 9.11 -44.78 -47.68
C CYS A 201 9.29 -45.09 -49.17
N ALA A 202 9.28 -44.06 -50.02
CA ALA A 202 9.40 -44.24 -51.47
C ALA A 202 10.73 -44.91 -51.88
N GLN A 203 11.81 -44.63 -51.13
CA GLN A 203 13.18 -45.03 -51.39
C GLN A 203 13.46 -46.48 -50.95
N CYS A 204 13.26 -46.80 -49.67
CA CYS A 204 13.62 -48.12 -49.10
C CYS A 204 12.43 -49.06 -48.88
N LYS A 205 11.20 -48.64 -49.17
CA LYS A 205 9.94 -49.39 -48.97
C LYS A 205 9.63 -49.79 -47.51
N ALA A 206 10.38 -49.30 -46.53
CA ALA A 206 10.04 -49.46 -45.12
C ALA A 206 8.81 -48.62 -44.74
N TYR A 207 8.06 -49.07 -43.73
CA TYR A 207 7.03 -48.25 -43.11
C TYR A 207 7.68 -47.07 -42.37
N LYS A 208 7.01 -45.92 -42.35
CA LYS A 208 7.46 -44.65 -41.75
C LYS A 208 6.27 -43.93 -41.11
N TRP A 209 6.57 -42.94 -40.27
CA TRP A 209 5.51 -42.11 -39.70
C TRP A 209 5.06 -41.01 -40.68
N PRO A 210 3.75 -40.65 -40.70
CA PRO A 210 3.24 -39.62 -41.62
C PRO A 210 3.92 -38.25 -41.48
N GLY A 211 4.40 -37.90 -40.29
CA GLY A 211 5.13 -36.65 -40.00
C GLY A 211 6.66 -36.77 -40.06
N GLU A 212 7.21 -37.90 -40.49
CA GLU A 212 8.66 -38.12 -40.49
C GLU A 212 9.36 -37.30 -41.58
N ALA A 213 10.41 -36.55 -41.19
CA ALA A 213 11.18 -35.74 -42.11
C ALA A 213 11.87 -36.60 -43.20
N PRO A 214 11.90 -36.14 -44.47
CA PRO A 214 12.59 -36.86 -45.55
C PRO A 214 14.05 -37.17 -45.17
N GLY A 215 14.45 -38.43 -45.35
CA GLY A 215 15.83 -38.88 -45.11
C GLY A 215 16.08 -39.51 -43.73
N MET A 216 15.16 -39.44 -42.78
CA MET A 216 15.34 -40.07 -41.46
C MET A 216 15.36 -41.61 -41.51
N CYS A 217 14.57 -42.22 -42.39
CA CYS A 217 14.49 -43.67 -42.52
C CYS A 217 15.67 -44.30 -43.30
N CYS A 218 16.25 -43.61 -44.28
CA CYS A 218 17.23 -44.22 -45.20
C CYS A 218 18.18 -43.22 -45.89
N SER A 219 18.47 -42.07 -45.28
CA SER A 219 19.43 -41.07 -45.81
C SER A 219 19.16 -40.65 -47.28
N ASN A 220 17.88 -40.60 -47.68
CA ASN A 220 17.44 -40.37 -49.07
C ASN A 220 17.94 -41.39 -50.10
N GLY A 221 18.10 -42.65 -49.71
CA GLY A 221 18.47 -43.76 -50.61
C GLY A 221 19.98 -43.96 -50.77
N LYS A 222 20.76 -43.57 -49.75
CA LYS A 222 22.20 -43.85 -49.67
C LYS A 222 22.49 -44.92 -48.62
#